data_AF-A0A285VIX3-F1
#
_entry.id   AF-A0A285VIX3-F1
#
_cell.length_a   1.000
_cell.length_b   1.000
_cell.length_c   1.000
_cell.angle_alpha   90.00
_cell.angle_beta   90.00
_cell.angle_gamma   90.00
#
_symmetry.space_group_name_H-M   'P 1'
#
loop_
_entity.id
_entity.type
_entity.pdbx_description
1 polymer ?
#
loop_
_entity_poly.entity_id
_entity_poly.type
_entity_poly.pdbx_seq_one_letter_code
_entity_poly.pdbx_strand_id
1 'polypeptide(L)'
;MSNDARTRAYRDTHLAQNWSKKDVYRSLKRAVAREIYQALVGRCVVPDYSDLRPARHAKNLTLAAAATDLHVWPTAISQIERGKRRDDQLAQAYREWLNAA
;
A
#
# COMPACT_ATOMS: atom_id res chain seq x y z
N MET A 1 5.08 15.82 32.41
CA MET A 1 4.62 14.72 31.52
C MET A 1 5.36 13.46 31.90
N SER A 2 4.66 12.55 32.58
CA SER A 2 5.22 11.27 33.05
C SER A 2 5.49 10.38 31.84
N ASN A 3 6.69 9.81 31.74
CA ASN A 3 7.06 8.96 30.60
C ASN A 3 6.13 7.75 30.50
N ASP A 4 5.64 7.45 29.30
CA ASP A 4 4.80 6.29 29.00
C ASP A 4 5.38 4.99 29.59
N ALA A 5 4.53 4.24 30.29
CA ALA A 5 4.92 3.03 31.01
C ALA A 5 5.44 1.94 30.07
N ARG A 6 4.89 1.84 28.86
CA ARG A 6 5.33 0.87 27.84
C ARG A 6 6.73 1.19 27.32
N THR A 7 7.02 2.47 27.07
CA THR A 7 8.35 2.95 26.69
C THR A 7 9.40 2.69 27.79
N ARG A 8 9.03 2.86 29.06
CA ARG A 8 9.90 2.52 30.19
C ARG A 8 10.20 1.03 30.27
N ALA A 9 9.18 0.18 30.19
CA ALA A 9 9.35 -1.28 30.21
C ALA A 9 10.28 -1.75 29.07
N TYR A 10 10.10 -1.20 27.85
CA TYR A 10 10.96 -1.50 26.71
C TYR A 10 12.44 -1.17 27.00
N ARG A 11 12.70 0.01 27.56
CA ARG A 11 14.06 0.43 27.97
C ARG A 11 14.63 -0.54 29.01
N ASP A 12 13.85 -0.84 30.05
CA ASP A 12 14.30 -1.65 31.19
C ASP A 12 14.64 -3.08 30.77
N THR A 13 13.85 -3.69 29.87
CA THR A 13 14.16 -5.00 29.29
C THR A 13 15.48 -5.01 28.53
N HIS A 14 15.79 -3.98 27.75
CA HIS A 14 17.04 -3.93 26.97
C HIS A 14 18.26 -3.60 27.86
N LEU A 15 18.08 -2.77 28.89
CA LEU A 15 19.12 -2.53 29.89
C LEU A 15 19.45 -3.81 30.69
N ALA A 16 18.44 -4.62 31.03
CA ALA A 16 18.64 -5.92 31.66
C ALA A 16 19.39 -6.93 30.76
N GLN A 17 19.38 -6.71 29.44
CA GLN A 17 20.15 -7.48 28.46
C GLN A 17 21.56 -6.91 28.21
N ASN A 18 22.06 -6.03 29.07
CA ASN A 18 23.38 -5.36 28.97
C ASN A 18 23.55 -4.47 27.73
N TRP A 19 22.46 -3.94 27.15
CA TRP A 19 22.57 -2.96 26.07
C TRP A 19 23.07 -1.61 26.61
N SER A 20 23.87 -0.91 25.81
CA SER A 20 24.23 0.47 26.14
C SER A 20 22.99 1.37 26.03
N LYS A 21 22.94 2.44 26.83
CA LYS A 21 21.86 3.44 26.72
C LYS A 21 21.71 3.98 25.28
N LYS A 22 22.82 4.13 24.54
CA LYS A 22 22.81 4.59 23.15
C LYS A 22 22.09 3.60 22.22
N ASP A 23 22.29 2.30 22.42
CA ASP A 23 21.62 1.26 21.62
C ASP A 23 20.14 1.17 21.92
N VAL A 24 19.77 1.31 23.20
CA VAL A 24 18.36 1.37 23.62
C VAL A 24 17.65 2.57 22.98
N TYR A 25 18.24 3.78 23.02
CA TYR A 25 17.67 4.95 22.37
C TYR A 25 17.55 4.79 20.85
N ARG A 26 18.57 4.20 20.21
CA ARG A 26 18.54 3.92 18.77
C ARG A 26 17.40 2.95 18.42
N SER A 27 17.22 1.89 19.19
CA SER A 27 16.15 0.91 18.99
C SER A 27 14.77 1.53 19.21
N LEU A 28 14.61 2.31 20.27
CA LEU A 28 13.37 2.98 20.61
C LEU A 28 12.91 3.94 19.49
N LYS A 29 13.81 4.76 18.95
CA LYS A 29 13.50 5.64 17.81
C LYS A 29 12.99 4.86 16.61
N ARG A 30 13.60 3.71 16.32
CA ARG A 30 13.17 2.84 15.21
C ARG A 30 11.83 2.16 15.49
N ALA A 31 11.56 1.76 16.73
CA ALA A 31 10.27 1.19 17.11
C ALA A 31 9.14 2.22 16.91
N VAL A 32 9.32 3.44 17.40
CA VAL A 32 8.35 4.54 17.22
C VAL A 32 8.16 4.88 15.75
N ALA A 33 9.24 5.00 14.96
CA ALA A 33 9.13 5.26 13.53
C ALA A 33 8.37 4.16 12.78
N ARG A 34 8.53 2.88 13.16
CA ARG A 34 7.74 1.77 12.60
C ARG A 34 6.29 1.84 13.01
N GLU A 35 5.98 2.17 14.26
CA GLU A 35 4.59 2.35 14.71
C GLU A 35 3.92 3.50 13.96
N ILE A 36 4.60 4.63 13.79
CA ILE A 36 4.11 5.75 12.98
C ILE A 36 3.91 5.32 11.52
N TYR A 37 4.89 4.67 10.92
CA TYR A 37 4.78 4.15 9.55
C TYR A 37 3.59 3.19 9.42
N GLN A 38 3.40 2.24 10.34
CA GLN A 38 2.26 1.33 10.34
C GLN A 38 0.94 2.05 10.62
N ALA A 39 0.92 3.09 11.45
CA ALA A 39 -0.28 3.89 11.69
C ALA A 39 -0.68 4.73 10.47
N LEU A 40 0.30 5.15 9.66
CA LEU A 40 0.09 5.88 8.41
C LEU A 40 -0.26 4.93 7.26
N VAL A 41 0.45 3.81 7.15
CA VAL A 41 0.39 2.87 6.01
C VAL A 41 -0.57 1.70 6.26
N GLY A 42 -0.65 1.18 7.48
CA GLY A 42 -1.54 0.07 7.86
C GLY A 42 -3.03 0.41 7.84
N ARG A 43 -3.38 1.69 7.69
CA ARG A 43 -4.74 2.16 7.37
C ARG A 43 -4.95 2.44 5.88
N CYS A 44 -3.96 2.13 5.04
CA CYS A 44 -4.11 2.26 3.60
C CYS A 44 -4.79 1.00 3.07
N VAL A 45 -6.11 1.09 2.84
CA VAL A 45 -6.85 0.04 2.14
C VAL A 45 -6.16 -0.19 0.80
N VAL A 46 -5.65 -1.40 0.58
CA VAL A 46 -5.12 -1.81 -0.71
C VAL A 46 -6.31 -1.96 -1.64
N PRO A 47 -6.42 -1.15 -2.70
CA PRO A 47 -7.52 -1.27 -3.64
C PRO A 47 -7.44 -2.62 -4.35
N ASP A 48 -8.56 -3.33 -4.41
CA ASP A 48 -8.67 -4.54 -5.20
C ASP A 48 -8.88 -4.18 -6.67
N TYR A 49 -8.10 -4.81 -7.55
CA TYR A 49 -8.14 -4.64 -9.01
C TYR A 49 -8.33 -5.99 -9.73
N SER A 50 -8.61 -7.05 -8.98
CA SER A 50 -8.75 -8.42 -9.50
C SER A 50 -9.95 -8.59 -10.43
N ASP A 51 -10.90 -7.66 -10.41
CA ASP A 51 -12.12 -7.62 -11.21
C ASP A 51 -11.88 -7.19 -12.67
N LEU A 52 -10.90 -6.33 -12.91
CA LEU A 52 -10.72 -5.62 -14.18
C LEU A 52 -10.39 -6.57 -15.34
N ARG A 53 -9.46 -7.51 -15.12
CA ARG A 53 -9.00 -8.43 -16.16
C ARG A 53 -10.10 -9.44 -16.55
N PRO A 54 -10.77 -10.13 -15.61
CA PRO A 54 -11.92 -10.98 -15.94
C PRO A 54 -13.02 -10.23 -16.69
N ALA A 55 -13.37 -9.02 -16.25
CA ALA A 55 -14.41 -8.20 -16.90
C ALA A 55 -14.06 -7.86 -18.36
N ARG A 56 -12.81 -7.48 -18.63
CA ARG A 56 -12.33 -7.23 -20.00
C ARG A 56 -12.41 -8.50 -20.87
N HIS A 57 -11.98 -9.64 -20.33
CA HIS A 57 -12.03 -10.92 -21.06
C HIS A 57 -13.46 -11.37 -21.35
N ALA A 58 -14.40 -11.18 -20.41
CA ALA A 58 -15.81 -11.51 -20.61
C ALA A 58 -16.45 -10.75 -21.78
N LYS A 59 -15.96 -9.53 -22.06
CA LYS A 59 -16.41 -8.69 -23.17
C LYS A 59 -15.58 -8.84 -24.45
N ASN A 60 -14.60 -9.76 -24.48
CA ASN A 60 -13.66 -9.94 -25.59
C ASN A 60 -12.91 -8.66 -26.00
N LEU A 61 -12.69 -7.75 -25.05
CA LEU A 61 -12.02 -6.48 -25.30
C LEU A 61 -10.50 -6.64 -25.21
N THR A 62 -9.78 -5.94 -26.08
CA THR A 62 -8.31 -5.96 -26.09
C THR A 62 -7.74 -4.92 -25.13
N LEU A 63 -6.52 -5.18 -24.63
CA LEU A 63 -5.77 -4.19 -23.84
C LEU A 63 -5.55 -2.88 -24.62
N ALA A 64 -5.35 -2.98 -25.94
CA ALA A 64 -5.15 -1.82 -26.80
C ALA A 64 -6.42 -0.97 -26.92
N ALA A 65 -7.60 -1.59 -27.05
CA ALA A 65 -8.88 -0.88 -27.11
C ALA A 65 -9.13 -0.07 -25.83
N ALA A 66 -8.95 -0.70 -24.67
CA ALA A 66 -9.08 -0.01 -23.38
C ALA A 66 -8.07 1.15 -23.24
N ALA A 67 -6.81 0.93 -23.66
CA ALA A 67 -5.78 1.95 -23.59
C ALA A 67 -6.05 3.15 -24.50
N THR A 68 -6.55 2.91 -25.71
CA THR A 68 -6.94 3.95 -26.66
C THR A 68 -8.08 4.81 -26.13
N ASP A 69 -9.14 4.18 -25.62
CA ASP A 69 -10.32 4.91 -25.13
C ASP A 69 -10.06 5.68 -23.84
N LEU A 70 -9.25 5.10 -22.94
CA LEU A 70 -8.85 5.75 -21.69
C LEU A 70 -7.67 6.72 -21.88
N HIS A 71 -7.18 6.92 -23.11
CA HIS A 71 -6.04 7.79 -23.44
C HIS A 71 -4.78 7.53 -22.60
N VAL A 72 -4.47 6.25 -22.35
CA VAL A 72 -3.28 5.83 -21.60
C VAL A 72 -2.44 4.83 -22.38
N TRP A 73 -1.21 4.60 -21.92
CA TRP A 73 -0.37 3.56 -22.50
C TRP A 73 -0.91 2.16 -22.16
N PRO A 74 -0.85 1.18 -23.09
CA PRO A 74 -1.27 -0.21 -22.81
C PRO A 74 -0.56 -0.84 -21.62
N THR A 75 0.67 -0.41 -21.34
CA THR A 75 1.43 -0.82 -20.17
C THR A 75 0.76 -0.37 -18.87
N ALA A 76 0.13 0.80 -18.82
CA ALA A 76 -0.58 1.27 -17.63
C ALA A 76 -1.77 0.36 -17.29
N ILE A 77 -2.58 -0.01 -18.30
CA ILE A 77 -3.70 -0.95 -18.11
C ILE A 77 -3.17 -2.32 -17.65
N SER A 78 -2.10 -2.83 -18.28
CA SER A 78 -1.49 -4.10 -17.87
C SER A 78 -0.97 -4.08 -16.43
N GLN A 79 -0.35 -2.99 -15.98
CA GLN A 79 0.18 -2.88 -14.61
C GLN A 79 -0.95 -2.82 -13.58
N ILE A 80 -2.07 -2.15 -13.91
CA ILE A 80 -3.26 -2.10 -13.04
C ILE A 80 -3.95 -3.46 -12.95
N GLU A 81 -4.19 -4.14 -14.08
CA GLU A 81 -4.77 -5.49 -14.08
C GLU A 81 -3.93 -6.52 -13.30
N ARG A 82 -2.64 -6.25 -13.11
CA ARG A 82 -1.71 -7.09 -12.36
C ARG A 82 -1.47 -6.62 -10.92
N GLY A 83 -2.12 -5.55 -10.49
CA GLY A 83 -1.92 -4.94 -9.17
C GLY A 83 -0.51 -4.40 -8.92
N LYS A 84 0.25 -4.11 -9.98
CA LYS A 84 1.63 -3.62 -9.90
C LYS A 84 1.74 -2.10 -9.82
N ARG A 85 0.68 -1.41 -10.23
CA ARG A 85 0.54 0.04 -10.14
C ARG A 85 -0.72 0.36 -9.35
N ARG A 86 -0.60 1.29 -8.40
CA ARG A 86 -1.75 1.94 -7.79
C ARG A 86 -2.13 3.16 -8.62
N ASP A 87 -3.37 3.20 -9.07
CA ASP A 87 -3.96 4.34 -9.78
C ASP A 87 -5.48 4.25 -9.67
N ASP A 88 -6.02 4.86 -8.62
CA ASP A 88 -7.42 4.67 -8.24
C ASP A 88 -8.37 5.38 -9.23
N GLN A 89 -7.93 6.47 -9.86
CA GLN A 89 -8.69 7.17 -10.89
C GLN A 89 -8.75 6.36 -12.19
N LEU A 90 -7.62 5.82 -12.64
CA LEU A 90 -7.60 4.99 -13.84
C LEU A 90 -8.37 3.68 -13.63
N ALA A 91 -8.28 3.07 -12.45
CA ALA A 91 -9.08 1.88 -12.13
C ALA A 91 -10.59 2.17 -12.17
N GLN A 92 -11.03 3.32 -11.65
CA GLN A 92 -12.43 3.72 -11.68
C GLN A 92 -12.92 4.00 -13.10
N ALA A 93 -12.18 4.82 -13.87
CA ALA A 93 -12.51 5.10 -15.26
C ALA A 93 -12.56 3.83 -16.12
N TYR A 94 -11.65 2.88 -15.85
CA TYR A 94 -11.63 1.60 -16.55
C TYR A 94 -12.85 0.73 -16.21
N ARG A 95 -13.32 0.73 -14.95
CA ARG A 95 -14.58 0.05 -14.58
C ARG A 95 -15.78 0.66 -15.27
N GLU A 96 -15.87 1.98 -15.30
CA GLU A 96 -16.95 2.71 -15.96
C GLU A 96 -16.98 2.39 -17.46
N TRP A 97 -15.81 2.42 -18.10
CA TRP A 97 -15.67 2.02 -19.50
C TRP A 97 -16.07 0.56 -19.74
N LEU A 98 -15.60 -0.37 -18.90
CA LEU A 98 -15.98 -1.78 -18.98
C LEU A 98 -17.47 -1.98 -18.78
N ASN A 99 -18.17 -1.15 -18.03
CA ASN A 99 -19.62 -1.24 -17.85
C ASN A 99 -20.39 -0.64 -19.04
N ALA A 100 -19.83 0.37 -19.71
CA ALA A 100 -20.44 1.05 -20.85
C ALA A 100 -20.26 0.31 -22.20
N ALA A 101 -19.15 -0.43 -22.36
CA ALA A 101 -18.82 -1.21 -23.56
C ALA A 101 -19.66 -2.49 -23.71
#